data_AF-A0A259J2H2-F1
#
_entry.id   AF-A0A259J2H2-F1
#
_cell.length_a   1.000
_cell.length_b   1.000
_cell.length_c   1.000
_cell.angle_alpha   90.00
_cell.angle_beta   90.00
_cell.angle_gamma   90.00
#
_symmetry.space_group_name_H-M   'P 1'
#
loop_
_entity.id
_entity.type
_entity.pdbx_description
1 polymer ?
#
loop_
_entity_poly.entity_id
_entity_poly.type
_entity_poly.pdbx_seq_one_letter_code
_entity_poly.pdbx_strand_id
1 'polypeptide(L)'
;MITDPVALVDLQHHPYWLGASSAFHRSVIEDFAPLDPELCAYGLDLLTGFRAVLLGSQHYLARPLVGWRQHATNSNRVIGNHNQAPEAQEHLAAIGLMTRAQRLRDVSWLATHGKLAPDRAGAIEARWSADYRTQADAWIRLRNRLTGTHAAPAPKASGGSQGEAHVPAVPPILTLQRGVECPTAQMAQALSRWGGMHGGDSTMIWTNRQVAIALRIPEPEAQALVVTLAGLPYFDRQSVFLSLDFAPPVEVTVIAGEPRRVTVPITTRRDPARGLMTLMIRVPDAAMPVTFDPASADRRILGVALFAMQVV
;
A
#
# COMPACT_ATOMS: atom_id res chain seq x y z
N MET A 1 -8.98 -35.18 11.06
CA MET A 1 -8.77 -33.79 11.52
C MET A 1 -7.27 -33.60 11.63
N ILE A 2 -6.67 -32.66 10.89
CA ILE A 2 -5.23 -32.41 11.00
C ILE A 2 -5.01 -31.70 12.33
N THR A 3 -4.31 -32.34 13.26
CA THR A 3 -4.01 -31.80 14.59
C THR A 3 -2.55 -31.40 14.73
N ASP A 4 -1.72 -31.73 13.74
CA ASP A 4 -0.33 -31.28 13.70
C ASP A 4 -0.30 -29.76 13.44
N PRO A 5 0.16 -28.97 14.42
CA PRO A 5 0.20 -27.51 14.31
C PRO A 5 1.17 -27.03 13.22
N VAL A 6 2.17 -27.81 12.80
CA VAL A 6 3.06 -27.46 11.68
C VAL A 6 2.33 -27.67 10.36
N ALA A 7 1.64 -28.79 10.20
CA ALA A 7 0.81 -29.06 9.02
C ALA A 7 -0.38 -28.08 8.89
N LEU A 8 -1.03 -27.70 9.99
CA LEU A 8 -2.13 -26.72 10.00
C LEU A 8 -1.69 -25.33 9.53
N VAL A 9 -0.45 -24.98 9.83
CA VAL A 9 0.15 -23.74 9.40
C VAL A 9 0.44 -23.75 7.89
N ASP A 10 0.86 -24.88 7.32
CA ASP A 10 1.06 -25.03 5.87
C ASP A 10 -0.27 -24.92 5.08
N LEU A 11 -1.41 -25.24 5.71
CA LEU A 11 -2.75 -25.07 5.10
C LEU A 11 -3.16 -23.61 4.94
N GLN A 12 -2.43 -22.65 5.53
CA GLN A 12 -2.71 -21.20 5.40
C GLN A 12 -2.39 -20.63 4.01
N HIS A 13 -1.93 -21.46 3.09
CA HIS A 13 -1.85 -21.15 1.67
C HIS A 13 -3.14 -21.49 0.90
N HIS A 14 -4.08 -22.23 1.50
CA HIS A 14 -5.33 -22.59 0.85
C HIS A 14 -6.35 -21.45 0.87
N PRO A 15 -6.95 -21.10 -0.28
CA PRO A 15 -7.90 -20.00 -0.38
C PRO A 15 -9.18 -20.20 0.45
N TYR A 16 -9.51 -21.44 0.86
CA TYR A 16 -10.68 -21.74 1.70
C TYR A 16 -10.44 -21.51 3.21
N TRP A 17 -9.18 -21.30 3.62
CA TRP A 17 -8.79 -21.05 5.01
C TRP A 17 -8.66 -19.56 5.31
N LEU A 18 -8.84 -18.73 4.29
CA LEU A 18 -8.71 -17.28 4.32
C LEU A 18 -10.04 -16.69 3.87
N GLY A 19 -10.41 -15.54 4.43
CA GLY A 19 -11.46 -14.73 3.85
C GLY A 19 -12.53 -14.26 4.82
N ALA A 20 -13.42 -13.45 4.28
CA ALA A 20 -14.29 -12.58 5.04
C ALA A 20 -15.56 -13.24 5.61
N SER A 21 -15.66 -14.57 5.56
CA SER A 21 -16.58 -15.36 6.38
C SER A 21 -15.94 -15.93 7.64
N SER A 22 -14.67 -15.60 7.91
CA SER A 22 -13.96 -16.06 9.10
C SER A 22 -14.52 -15.37 10.35
N ALA A 23 -14.91 -16.16 11.35
CA ALA A 23 -15.17 -15.68 12.70
C ALA A 23 -14.01 -16.11 13.60
N PHE A 24 -13.47 -15.18 14.38
CA PHE A 24 -12.31 -15.41 15.23
C PHE A 24 -12.48 -14.74 16.59
N HIS A 25 -11.86 -15.33 17.60
CA HIS A 25 -11.78 -14.75 18.94
C HIS A 25 -10.86 -13.51 18.92
N ARG A 26 -11.15 -12.49 19.75
CA ARG A 26 -10.40 -11.22 19.79
C ARG A 26 -8.89 -11.38 19.99
N SER A 27 -8.46 -12.46 20.65
CA SER A 27 -7.05 -12.81 20.87
C SER A 27 -6.24 -12.92 19.56
N VAL A 28 -6.88 -13.29 18.44
CA VAL A 28 -6.24 -13.34 17.12
C VAL A 28 -5.71 -11.96 16.69
N ILE A 29 -6.24 -10.88 17.25
CA ILE A 29 -5.77 -9.52 17.02
C ILE A 29 -4.91 -9.04 18.20
N GLU A 30 -5.42 -9.21 19.42
CA GLU A 30 -4.86 -8.57 20.63
C GLU A 30 -3.58 -9.24 21.18
N ASP A 31 -3.37 -10.55 20.93
CA ASP A 31 -2.21 -11.25 21.50
C ASP A 31 -0.92 -11.11 20.67
N PHE A 32 -1.01 -10.50 19.50
CA PHE A 32 0.08 -10.34 18.54
C PHE A 32 0.61 -8.91 18.50
N ALA A 33 1.81 -8.74 17.92
CA ALA A 33 2.31 -7.42 17.63
C ALA A 33 1.37 -6.66 16.67
N PRO A 34 1.25 -5.32 16.81
CA PRO A 34 0.58 -4.49 15.81
C PRO A 34 1.17 -4.76 14.43
N LEU A 35 0.31 -4.83 13.41
CA LEU A 35 0.73 -5.03 12.02
C LEU A 35 1.77 -3.97 11.63
N ASP A 36 2.84 -4.41 10.97
CA ASP A 36 3.76 -3.45 10.34
C ASP A 36 3.14 -3.02 9.01
N PRO A 37 2.80 -1.74 8.82
CA PRO A 37 2.21 -1.31 7.55
C PRO A 37 3.19 -1.46 6.37
N GLU A 38 4.50 -1.55 6.60
CA GLU A 38 5.49 -1.85 5.56
C GLU A 38 5.49 -3.35 5.16
N LEU A 39 5.02 -4.24 6.03
CA LEU A 39 4.96 -5.68 5.77
C LEU A 39 3.54 -6.16 5.44
N CYS A 40 2.50 -5.45 5.87
CA CYS A 40 1.12 -5.84 5.64
C CYS A 40 0.23 -4.59 5.65
N ALA A 41 0.35 -3.77 4.61
CA ALA A 41 -0.50 -2.58 4.42
C ALA A 41 -1.99 -2.94 4.27
N TYR A 42 -2.30 -4.16 3.82
CA TYR A 42 -3.63 -4.75 3.71
C TYR A 42 -3.49 -6.28 3.68
N GLY A 43 -4.61 -6.98 3.74
CA GLY A 43 -4.62 -8.44 3.77
C GLY A 43 -4.57 -9.02 5.18
N LEU A 44 -5.20 -8.35 6.16
CA LEU A 44 -5.34 -8.89 7.52
C LEU A 44 -5.96 -10.29 7.51
N ASP A 45 -6.88 -10.54 6.59
CA ASP A 45 -7.50 -11.85 6.35
C ASP A 45 -6.48 -12.93 5.96
N LEU A 46 -5.34 -12.56 5.37
CA LEU A 46 -4.21 -13.46 5.09
C LEU A 46 -3.44 -13.86 6.35
N LEU A 47 -3.61 -13.15 7.46
CA LEU A 47 -2.92 -13.39 8.73
C LEU A 47 -3.81 -14.06 9.78
N THR A 48 -5.13 -13.81 9.75
CA THR A 48 -6.05 -14.27 10.80
C THR A 48 -6.06 -15.78 10.99
N GLY A 49 -6.05 -16.57 9.91
CA GLY A 49 -6.01 -18.02 10.02
C GLY A 49 -4.71 -18.53 10.63
N PHE A 50 -3.57 -17.98 10.19
CA PHE A 50 -2.26 -18.32 10.75
C PHE A 50 -2.17 -17.99 12.24
N ARG A 51 -2.61 -16.78 12.62
CA ARG A 51 -2.66 -16.34 14.02
C ARG A 51 -3.58 -17.23 14.87
N ALA A 52 -4.74 -17.63 14.35
CA ALA A 52 -5.63 -18.56 15.04
C ALA A 52 -4.96 -19.92 15.29
N VAL A 53 -4.25 -20.47 14.29
CA VAL A 53 -3.51 -21.73 14.45
C VAL A 53 -2.36 -21.60 15.46
N LEU A 54 -1.66 -20.46 15.50
CA LEU A 54 -0.61 -20.25 16.51
C LEU A 54 -1.18 -20.28 17.94
N LEU A 55 -2.33 -19.64 18.17
CA LEU A 55 -2.99 -19.64 19.47
C LEU A 55 -3.72 -20.95 19.81
N GLY A 56 -4.09 -21.75 18.81
CA GLY A 56 -4.80 -23.00 19.04
C GLY A 56 -5.20 -23.68 17.74
N SER A 57 -6.47 -23.53 17.35
CA SER A 57 -7.06 -24.25 16.22
C SER A 57 -7.83 -23.31 15.28
N GLN A 58 -7.99 -23.78 14.05
CA GLN A 58 -8.91 -23.22 13.07
C GLN A 58 -9.81 -24.35 12.56
N HIS A 59 -11.11 -24.08 12.46
CA HIS A 59 -12.09 -25.05 12.02
C HIS A 59 -12.77 -24.56 10.74
N TYR A 60 -12.76 -25.41 9.72
CA TYR A 60 -13.46 -25.13 8.47
C TYR A 60 -14.88 -25.71 8.52
N LEU A 61 -15.87 -24.88 8.23
CA LEU A 61 -17.25 -25.31 8.04
C LEU A 61 -17.58 -25.29 6.55
N ALA A 62 -17.79 -26.47 5.96
CA ALA A 62 -18.10 -26.63 4.54
C ALA A 62 -19.53 -26.21 4.14
N ARG A 63 -20.21 -25.40 4.96
CA ARG A 63 -21.57 -24.90 4.69
C ARG A 63 -21.49 -23.46 4.15
N PRO A 64 -22.21 -23.13 3.07
CA PRO A 64 -22.26 -21.76 2.57
C PRO A 64 -23.04 -20.89 3.55
N LEU A 65 -22.33 -20.12 4.37
CA LEU A 65 -22.94 -19.22 5.35
C LEU A 65 -23.21 -17.81 4.79
N VAL A 66 -22.48 -17.41 3.76
CA VAL A 66 -22.51 -16.05 3.21
C VAL A 66 -22.59 -16.11 1.69
N GLY A 67 -23.57 -15.41 1.12
CA GLY A 67 -23.62 -15.13 -0.31
C GLY A 67 -22.78 -13.90 -0.63
N TRP A 68 -21.77 -14.06 -1.49
CA TRP A 68 -20.87 -12.97 -1.86
C TRP A 68 -21.33 -12.31 -3.15
N ARG A 69 -21.58 -10.99 -3.10
CA ARG A 69 -21.76 -10.21 -4.31
C ARG A 69 -20.42 -10.12 -5.03
N GLN A 70 -20.34 -10.70 -6.21
CA GLN A 70 -19.18 -10.51 -7.08
C GLN A 70 -19.32 -9.18 -7.81
N HIS A 71 -18.37 -8.28 -7.57
CA HIS A 71 -18.25 -7.05 -8.36
C HIS A 71 -17.46 -7.34 -9.63
N ALA A 72 -17.89 -6.78 -10.77
CA ALA A 72 -17.14 -6.88 -12.03
C ALA A 72 -15.74 -6.25 -11.89
N THR A 73 -15.63 -5.19 -11.09
CA THR A 73 -14.43 -4.40 -10.82
C THR A 73 -13.74 -4.78 -9.50
N ASN A 74 -13.87 -6.02 -9.04
CA ASN A 74 -13.27 -6.42 -7.78
C ASN A 74 -11.74 -6.25 -7.83
N SER A 75 -11.13 -5.76 -6.75
CA SER A 75 -9.71 -5.39 -6.74
C SER A 75 -8.83 -6.55 -7.18
N ASN A 76 -9.11 -7.79 -6.81
CA ASN A 76 -8.35 -8.95 -7.28
C ASN A 76 -8.48 -9.25 -8.79
N ARG A 77 -9.60 -8.90 -9.43
CA ARG A 77 -9.79 -9.01 -10.88
C ARG A 77 -9.08 -7.86 -11.60
N VAL A 78 -9.17 -6.66 -11.03
CA VAL A 78 -8.54 -5.44 -11.57
C VAL A 78 -7.02 -5.51 -11.40
N ILE A 79 -6.51 -6.01 -10.27
CA ILE A 79 -5.08 -6.31 -10.00
C ILE A 79 -4.57 -7.46 -10.88
N GLY A 80 -5.47 -8.19 -11.53
CA GLY A 80 -5.08 -9.25 -12.44
C GLY A 80 -4.54 -10.47 -11.72
N ASN A 81 -5.25 -10.99 -10.70
CA ASN A 81 -4.93 -12.29 -10.11
C ASN A 81 -4.95 -13.44 -11.14
N HIS A 82 -5.46 -13.18 -12.35
CA HIS A 82 -5.40 -14.06 -13.53
C HIS A 82 -4.68 -13.42 -14.72
N ASN A 83 -4.11 -12.21 -14.54
CA ASN A 83 -3.33 -11.51 -15.53
C ASN A 83 -1.90 -12.09 -15.54
N GLN A 84 -1.44 -12.50 -16.71
CA GLN A 84 -0.09 -13.04 -16.88
C GLN A 84 0.97 -11.95 -17.08
N ALA A 85 0.59 -10.67 -17.00
CA ALA A 85 1.51 -9.54 -17.03
C ALA A 85 2.57 -9.70 -15.90
N PRO A 86 3.88 -9.71 -16.24
CA PRO A 86 4.94 -9.91 -15.27
C PRO A 86 4.92 -8.91 -14.10
N GLU A 87 4.48 -7.68 -14.32
CA GLU A 87 4.36 -6.63 -13.29
C GLU A 87 3.28 -6.98 -12.26
N ALA A 88 2.14 -7.51 -12.70
CA ALA A 88 1.08 -7.97 -11.81
C ALA A 88 1.54 -9.19 -10.98
N GLN A 89 2.31 -10.09 -11.59
CA GLN A 89 2.92 -11.23 -10.90
C GLN A 89 3.94 -10.78 -9.85
N GLU A 90 4.79 -9.80 -10.16
CA GLU A 90 5.76 -9.25 -9.20
C GLU A 90 5.05 -8.59 -8.04
N HIS A 91 3.98 -7.86 -8.35
CA HIS A 91 3.18 -7.20 -7.35
C HIS A 91 2.54 -8.18 -6.36
N LEU A 92 1.85 -9.22 -6.85
CA LEU A 92 1.24 -10.25 -6.00
C LEU A 92 2.29 -11.06 -5.22
N ALA A 93 3.44 -11.34 -5.85
CA ALA A 93 4.56 -11.99 -5.19
C ALA A 93 5.13 -11.12 -4.04
N ALA A 94 5.23 -9.80 -4.24
CA ALA A 94 5.64 -8.87 -3.18
C ALA A 94 4.68 -8.92 -1.99
N ILE A 95 3.36 -8.87 -2.21
CA ILE A 95 2.36 -9.00 -1.13
C ILE A 95 2.54 -10.32 -0.37
N GLY A 96 2.69 -11.42 -1.12
CA GLY A 96 2.88 -12.75 -0.55
C GLY A 96 4.16 -12.85 0.28
N LEU A 97 5.23 -12.15 -0.13
CA LEU A 97 6.49 -12.08 0.59
C LEU A 97 6.39 -11.24 1.86
N MET A 98 5.80 -10.05 1.77
CA MET A 98 5.62 -9.15 2.91
C MET A 98 4.70 -9.78 3.99
N THR A 99 3.62 -10.46 3.57
CA THR A 99 2.74 -11.22 4.47
C THR A 99 3.52 -12.30 5.23
N ARG A 100 4.45 -13.00 4.57
CA ARG A 100 5.31 -14.01 5.22
C ARG A 100 6.28 -13.40 6.23
N ALA A 101 6.86 -12.24 5.92
CA ALA A 101 7.68 -11.52 6.88
C ALA A 101 6.87 -11.15 8.13
N GLN A 102 5.62 -10.70 7.98
CA GLN A 102 4.74 -10.43 9.12
C GLN A 102 4.41 -11.72 9.91
N ARG A 103 4.21 -12.87 9.26
CA ARG A 103 4.01 -14.16 9.94
C ARG A 103 5.22 -14.57 10.79
N LEU A 104 6.44 -14.40 10.28
CA LEU A 104 7.67 -14.64 11.05
C LEU A 104 7.77 -13.72 12.27
N ARG A 105 7.41 -12.44 12.10
CA ARG A 105 7.34 -11.47 13.20
C ARG A 105 6.32 -11.88 14.27
N ASP A 106 5.16 -12.40 13.86
CA ASP A 106 4.14 -12.91 14.78
C ASP A 106 4.63 -14.12 15.60
N VAL A 107 5.37 -15.05 14.98
CA VAL A 107 5.99 -16.20 15.67
C VAL A 107 7.01 -15.72 16.70
N SER A 108 7.92 -14.84 16.29
CA SER A 108 8.94 -14.26 17.18
C SER A 108 8.32 -13.52 18.35
N TRP A 109 7.24 -12.76 18.10
CA TRP A 109 6.49 -12.06 19.14
C TRP A 109 5.91 -13.02 20.18
N LEU A 110 5.19 -14.08 19.76
CA LEU A 110 4.63 -15.02 20.73
C LEU A 110 5.72 -15.79 21.49
N ALA A 111 6.82 -16.15 20.83
CA ALA A 111 7.93 -16.85 21.46
C ALA A 111 8.60 -15.98 22.55
N THR A 112 8.91 -14.73 22.23
CA THR A 112 9.54 -13.78 23.17
C THR A 112 8.65 -13.42 24.37
N HIS A 113 7.33 -13.52 24.22
CA HIS A 113 6.37 -13.27 25.30
C HIS A 113 5.90 -14.53 26.02
N GLY A 114 6.52 -15.69 25.75
CA GLY A 114 6.16 -16.96 26.40
C GLY A 114 4.77 -17.48 26.06
N LYS A 115 4.15 -16.98 24.98
CA LYS A 115 2.82 -17.40 24.50
C LYS A 115 2.88 -18.55 23.49
N LEU A 116 4.08 -18.94 23.07
CA LEU A 116 4.33 -20.09 22.20
C LEU A 116 5.48 -20.92 22.77
N ALA A 117 5.26 -22.23 22.90
CA ALA A 117 6.28 -23.14 23.45
C ALA A 117 7.57 -23.09 22.59
N PRO A 118 8.78 -23.08 23.19
CA PRO A 118 10.03 -22.85 22.45
C PRO A 118 10.31 -23.86 21.33
N ASP A 119 10.00 -25.13 21.55
CA ASP A 119 10.11 -26.22 20.58
C ASP A 119 9.18 -25.99 19.37
N ARG A 120 7.92 -25.63 19.65
CA ARG A 120 6.91 -25.31 18.64
C ARG A 120 7.29 -24.05 17.86
N ALA A 121 7.76 -23.01 18.55
CA ALA A 121 8.23 -21.77 17.94
C ALA A 121 9.40 -22.03 16.97
N GLY A 122 10.42 -22.77 17.41
CA GLY A 122 11.58 -23.10 16.59
C GLY A 122 11.24 -23.91 15.34
N ALA A 123 10.33 -24.90 15.46
CA ALA A 123 9.88 -25.69 14.31
C ALA A 123 9.14 -24.84 13.27
N ILE A 124 8.22 -23.97 13.71
CA ILE A 124 7.47 -23.08 12.83
C ILE A 124 8.40 -22.05 12.19
N GLU A 125 9.26 -21.40 12.98
CA GLU A 125 10.20 -20.40 12.48
C GLU A 125 11.15 -20.98 11.41
N ALA A 126 11.70 -22.17 11.62
CA ALA A 126 12.57 -22.83 10.65
C ALA A 126 11.84 -23.09 9.31
N ARG A 127 10.61 -23.62 9.38
CA ARG A 127 9.77 -23.90 8.21
C ARG A 127 9.43 -22.63 7.44
N TRP A 128 8.96 -21.58 8.11
CA TRP A 128 8.57 -20.33 7.46
C TRP A 128 9.75 -19.50 6.99
N SER A 129 10.90 -19.59 7.65
CA SER A 129 12.12 -18.94 7.18
C SER A 129 12.59 -19.56 5.87
N ALA A 130 12.50 -20.89 5.74
CA ALA A 130 12.81 -21.58 4.50
C ALA A 130 11.84 -21.21 3.36
N ASP A 131 10.53 -21.19 3.64
CA ASP A 131 9.53 -20.74 2.66
C ASP A 131 9.73 -19.27 2.27
N TYR A 132 9.90 -18.37 3.24
CA TYR A 132 10.18 -16.96 3.01
C TYR A 132 11.39 -16.75 2.09
N ARG A 133 12.52 -17.40 2.36
CA ARG A 133 13.72 -17.31 1.51
C ARG A 133 13.45 -17.81 0.09
N THR A 134 12.75 -18.93 -0.04
CA THR A 134 12.39 -19.50 -1.35
C THR A 134 11.53 -18.52 -2.16
N GLN A 135 10.53 -17.89 -1.52
CA GLN A 135 9.69 -16.90 -2.18
C GLN A 135 10.44 -15.60 -2.45
N ALA A 136 11.33 -15.17 -1.57
CA ALA A 136 12.18 -13.99 -1.77
C ALA A 136 13.04 -14.16 -3.02
N ASP A 137 13.70 -15.31 -3.18
CA ASP A 137 14.53 -15.61 -4.34
C ASP A 137 13.71 -15.64 -5.63
N ALA A 138 12.50 -16.22 -5.60
CA ALA A 138 11.59 -16.23 -6.73
C ALA A 138 11.16 -14.80 -7.13
N TRP A 139 10.81 -13.98 -6.14
CA TRP A 139 10.44 -12.58 -6.34
C TRP A 139 11.61 -11.73 -6.86
N ILE A 140 12.82 -11.85 -6.30
CA ILE A 140 14.03 -11.15 -6.78
C ILE A 140 14.30 -11.49 -8.24
N ARG A 141 14.21 -12.78 -8.62
CA ARG A 141 14.38 -13.21 -10.03
C ARG A 141 13.30 -12.63 -10.95
N LEU A 142 12.07 -12.49 -10.48
CA LEU A 142 10.98 -11.88 -11.24
C LEU A 142 11.21 -10.36 -11.39
N ARG A 143 11.55 -9.69 -10.31
CA ARG A 143 11.86 -8.25 -10.28
C ARG A 143 13.04 -7.91 -11.19
N ASN A 144 14.13 -8.68 -11.14
CA ASN A 144 15.29 -8.43 -12.00
C ASN A 144 14.98 -8.60 -13.49
N ARG A 145 14.05 -9.50 -13.85
CA ARG A 145 13.55 -9.65 -15.22
C ARG A 145 12.76 -8.41 -15.67
N LEU A 146 11.96 -7.84 -14.78
CA LEU A 146 11.18 -6.63 -15.04
C LEU A 146 12.04 -5.38 -15.14
N THR A 147 13.03 -5.23 -14.25
CA THR A 147 13.88 -4.03 -14.19
C THR A 147 15.06 -4.08 -15.17
N GLY A 148 15.18 -5.14 -15.97
CA GLY A 148 16.25 -5.27 -16.98
C GLY A 148 17.66 -5.43 -16.39
N THR A 149 17.79 -5.77 -15.11
CA THR A 149 19.08 -5.89 -14.39
C THR A 149 19.80 -7.21 -14.67
N HIS A 150 19.17 -8.15 -15.38
CA HIS A 150 19.83 -9.30 -16.00
C HIS A 150 19.67 -9.29 -17.52
N ALA A 151 20.69 -9.76 -18.23
CA ALA A 151 20.68 -10.11 -19.65
C ALA A 151 19.77 -11.32 -19.97
N ALA A 152 18.55 -11.33 -19.44
CA ALA A 152 17.51 -12.26 -19.84
C ALA A 152 16.75 -11.65 -21.03
N PRO A 153 16.51 -12.40 -22.11
CA PRO A 153 15.80 -11.88 -23.27
C PRO A 153 14.40 -11.40 -22.85
N ALA A 154 14.02 -10.23 -23.35
CA ALA A 154 12.68 -9.68 -23.14
C ALA A 154 11.63 -10.74 -23.52
N PRO A 155 10.56 -10.91 -22.72
CA PRO A 155 9.52 -11.86 -23.05
C PRO A 155 8.92 -11.51 -24.41
N LYS A 156 8.82 -12.51 -25.30
CA LYS A 156 8.08 -12.36 -26.56
C LYS A 156 6.64 -12.04 -26.21
N ALA A 157 6.19 -10.84 -26.57
CA ALA A 157 4.80 -10.41 -26.45
C ALA A 157 3.91 -11.35 -27.29
N SER A 158 3.37 -12.39 -26.67
CA SER A 158 2.33 -13.21 -27.27
C SER A 158 0.99 -12.51 -27.05
N GLY A 159 0.46 -11.90 -28.11
CA GLY A 159 -0.95 -11.54 -28.25
C GLY A 159 -1.43 -10.44 -27.31
N GLY A 160 -1.48 -9.21 -27.82
CA GLY A 160 -2.09 -8.09 -27.11
C GLY A 160 -3.55 -8.38 -26.77
N SER A 161 -3.85 -8.49 -25.48
CA SER A 161 -5.17 -8.12 -24.98
C SER A 161 -5.26 -6.61 -25.06
N GLN A 162 -6.27 -6.11 -25.76
CA GLN A 162 -6.58 -4.69 -25.78
C GLN A 162 -6.90 -4.23 -24.34
N GLY A 163 -6.03 -3.39 -23.80
CA GLY A 163 -6.39 -2.27 -22.94
C GLY A 163 -7.15 -2.56 -21.64
N GLU A 164 -6.81 -3.60 -20.89
CA GLU A 164 -7.18 -3.63 -19.46
C GLU A 164 -6.18 -2.79 -18.66
N ALA A 165 -6.69 -1.82 -17.91
CA ALA A 165 -5.90 -0.88 -17.15
C ALA A 165 -4.97 -1.62 -16.17
N HIS A 166 -3.66 -1.48 -16.38
CA HIS A 166 -2.64 -1.91 -15.45
C HIS A 166 -2.92 -1.28 -14.07
N VAL A 167 -3.29 -2.09 -13.08
CA VAL A 167 -3.34 -1.62 -11.69
C VAL A 167 -1.91 -1.50 -11.21
N PRO A 168 -1.46 -0.29 -10.82
CA PRO A 168 -0.11 -0.12 -10.34
C PRO A 168 0.13 -1.00 -9.11
N ALA A 169 1.36 -1.50 -8.98
CA ALA A 169 1.84 -2.12 -7.75
C ALA A 169 1.47 -1.25 -6.54
N VAL A 170 1.25 -1.90 -5.38
CA VAL A 170 0.95 -1.19 -4.12
C VAL A 170 1.71 0.10 -4.04
N PRO A 171 0.98 1.22 -4.01
CA PRO A 171 1.62 2.50 -3.94
C PRO A 171 2.48 2.49 -2.67
N PRO A 172 3.79 2.76 -2.78
CA PRO A 172 4.69 2.69 -1.64
C PRO A 172 4.22 3.68 -0.58
N ILE A 173 4.30 3.26 0.68
CA ILE A 173 4.15 4.15 1.82
C ILE A 173 5.37 5.05 1.84
N LEU A 174 5.15 6.36 1.86
CA LEU A 174 6.23 7.32 1.91
C LEU A 174 6.59 7.63 3.37
N THR A 175 7.76 7.18 3.81
CA THR A 175 8.26 7.50 5.14
C THR A 175 8.93 8.87 5.15
N LEU A 176 8.42 9.78 5.98
CA LEU A 176 8.92 11.15 6.14
C LEU A 176 9.51 11.33 7.54
N GLN A 177 10.70 11.91 7.62
CA GLN A 177 11.38 12.20 8.88
C GLN A 177 11.16 13.65 9.30
N ARG A 178 10.98 13.89 10.60
CA ARG A 178 10.84 15.25 11.14
C ARG A 178 12.08 16.09 10.81
N GLY A 179 11.85 17.32 10.34
CA GLY A 179 12.89 18.30 10.01
C GLY A 179 13.54 18.13 8.64
N VAL A 180 13.29 17.02 7.94
CA VAL A 180 13.83 16.77 6.59
C VAL A 180 12.79 17.16 5.54
N GLU A 181 13.15 18.09 4.65
CA GLU A 181 12.34 18.39 3.48
C GLU A 181 12.60 17.34 2.39
N CYS A 182 11.53 16.68 1.95
CA CYS A 182 11.56 15.70 0.89
C CYS A 182 11.01 16.34 -0.40
N PRO A 183 11.86 16.70 -1.38
CA PRO A 183 11.43 17.26 -2.64
C PRO A 183 10.86 16.18 -3.57
N THR A 184 10.03 16.58 -4.54
CA THR A 184 9.40 15.66 -5.49
C THR A 184 10.43 14.84 -6.27
N ALA A 185 11.63 15.35 -6.55
CA ALA A 185 12.70 14.57 -7.18
C ALA A 185 13.02 13.25 -6.44
N GLN A 186 12.86 13.21 -5.11
CA GLN A 186 13.08 12.00 -4.30
C GLN A 186 11.80 11.15 -4.16
N MET A 187 10.62 11.77 -4.28
CA MET A 187 9.33 11.13 -4.04
C MET A 187 8.61 10.71 -5.33
N ALA A 188 8.99 11.24 -6.49
CA ALA A 188 8.24 11.12 -7.75
C ALA A 188 8.05 9.66 -8.17
N GLN A 189 9.07 8.82 -8.00
CA GLN A 189 8.98 7.39 -8.31
C GLN A 189 7.95 6.69 -7.41
N ALA A 190 7.88 7.08 -6.14
CA ALA A 190 6.93 6.54 -5.18
C ALA A 190 5.51 7.08 -5.45
N LEU A 191 5.37 8.39 -5.61
CA LEU A 191 4.11 9.08 -5.80
C LEU A 191 3.45 8.78 -7.15
N SER A 192 4.20 8.57 -8.22
CA SER A 192 3.66 8.21 -9.55
C SER A 192 2.91 6.88 -9.57
N ARG A 193 3.07 6.04 -8.54
CA ARG A 193 2.32 4.78 -8.38
C ARG A 193 0.95 4.99 -7.71
N TRP A 194 0.69 6.15 -7.12
CA TRP A 194 -0.60 6.46 -6.51
C TRP A 194 -1.61 6.87 -7.57
N GLY A 195 -2.82 6.29 -7.50
CA GLY A 195 -3.92 6.64 -8.38
C GLY A 195 -4.26 8.12 -8.26
N GLY A 196 -4.25 8.84 -9.39
CA GLY A 196 -4.47 10.29 -9.40
C GLY A 196 -3.22 11.13 -9.20
N MET A 197 -2.03 10.55 -9.32
CA MET A 197 -0.77 11.28 -9.48
C MET A 197 -0.27 11.13 -10.93
N HIS A 198 0.14 12.22 -11.53
CA HIS A 198 0.67 12.26 -12.89
C HIS A 198 2.08 12.84 -12.86
N GLY A 199 3.03 12.08 -13.43
CA GLY A 199 4.38 12.60 -13.64
C GLY A 199 4.35 13.91 -14.43
N GLY A 200 5.01 14.93 -13.88
CA GLY A 200 5.39 16.15 -14.58
C GLY A 200 6.82 16.02 -15.08
N ASP A 201 7.65 17.01 -14.75
CA ASP A 201 9.12 16.92 -14.81
C ASP A 201 9.69 16.43 -13.46
N SER A 202 11.01 16.28 -13.32
CA SER A 202 11.64 15.84 -12.06
C SER A 202 11.45 16.82 -10.89
N THR A 203 10.88 18.01 -11.13
CA THR A 203 10.74 19.07 -10.14
C THR A 203 9.36 19.11 -9.50
N MET A 204 8.33 18.56 -10.17
CA MET A 204 6.96 18.53 -9.66
C MET A 204 6.14 17.33 -10.14
N ILE A 205 5.11 17.00 -9.38
CA ILE A 205 4.14 15.95 -9.73
C ILE A 205 2.73 16.54 -9.65
N TRP A 206 1.92 16.27 -10.66
CA TRP A 206 0.55 16.78 -10.70
C TRP A 206 -0.40 15.82 -9.99
N THR A 207 -1.33 16.35 -9.21
CA THR A 207 -2.46 15.57 -8.70
C THR A 207 -3.62 15.58 -9.68
N ASN A 208 -4.57 14.66 -9.50
CA ASN A 208 -5.94 14.76 -10.02
C ASN A 208 -6.76 15.74 -9.16
N ARG A 209 -8.06 15.83 -9.47
CA ARG A 209 -9.09 16.47 -8.63
C ARG A 209 -9.09 15.98 -7.18
N GLN A 210 -8.75 14.72 -6.96
CA GLN A 210 -8.65 14.15 -5.62
C GLN A 210 -7.59 13.05 -5.62
N VAL A 211 -6.75 13.04 -4.59
CA VAL A 211 -5.79 11.97 -4.32
C VAL A 211 -5.71 11.72 -2.82
N ALA A 212 -5.45 10.46 -2.44
CA ALA A 212 -5.11 10.05 -1.09
C ALA A 212 -3.77 9.31 -1.15
N ILE A 213 -2.83 9.68 -0.27
CA ILE A 213 -1.47 9.14 -0.22
C ILE A 213 -1.22 8.64 1.19
N ALA A 214 -0.74 7.40 1.33
CA ALA A 214 -0.30 6.87 2.61
C ALA A 214 1.13 7.32 2.91
N LEU A 215 1.30 7.92 4.07
CA LEU A 215 2.56 8.41 4.63
C LEU A 215 2.87 7.66 5.92
N ARG A 216 4.15 7.51 6.24
CA ARG A 216 4.60 7.08 7.56
C ARG A 216 5.40 8.19 8.21
N ILE A 217 4.92 8.69 9.34
CA ILE A 217 5.58 9.70 10.16
C ILE A 217 5.86 9.06 11.53
N PRO A 218 7.03 8.42 11.71
CA PRO A 218 7.30 7.60 12.86
C PRO A 218 7.47 8.41 14.17
N GLU A 219 7.80 9.70 14.09
CA GLU A 219 8.07 10.51 15.27
C GLU A 219 6.76 10.95 15.97
N PRO A 220 6.49 10.49 17.21
CA PRO A 220 5.25 10.76 17.92
C PRO A 220 5.11 12.21 18.42
N GLU A 221 6.13 13.04 18.19
CA GLU A 221 6.13 14.47 18.52
C GLU A 221 5.84 15.38 17.31
N ALA A 222 5.83 14.86 16.08
CA ALA A 222 5.56 15.71 14.91
C ALA A 222 4.15 16.31 14.97
N GLN A 223 4.04 17.60 14.70
CA GLN A 223 2.83 18.41 14.91
C GLN A 223 2.09 18.70 13.60
N ALA A 224 2.81 18.77 12.49
CA ALA A 224 2.20 19.03 11.19
C ALA A 224 3.00 18.46 10.02
N LEU A 225 2.32 18.37 8.88
CA LEU A 225 2.94 18.16 7.57
C LEU A 225 2.87 19.48 6.79
N VAL A 226 4.02 19.99 6.38
CA VAL A 226 4.12 21.09 5.42
C VAL A 226 4.14 20.51 4.02
N VAL A 227 3.22 20.95 3.16
CA VAL A 227 3.13 20.54 1.76
C VAL A 227 3.36 21.77 0.88
N THR A 228 4.29 21.68 -0.08
CA THR A 228 4.61 22.77 -1.02
C THR A 228 3.91 22.55 -2.35
N LEU A 229 3.02 23.46 -2.73
CA LEU A 229 2.06 23.29 -3.82
C LEU A 229 1.95 24.55 -4.69
N ALA A 230 1.64 24.42 -5.98
CA ALA A 230 1.27 25.54 -6.86
C ALA A 230 0.07 25.19 -7.75
N GLY A 231 -0.72 26.20 -8.09
CA GLY A 231 -1.94 26.05 -8.87
C GLY A 231 -1.68 25.76 -10.35
N LEU A 232 -2.76 25.44 -11.06
CA LEU A 232 -2.74 25.31 -12.52
C LEU A 232 -2.47 26.65 -13.22
N PRO A 233 -1.68 26.67 -14.32
CA PRO A 233 -1.38 27.87 -15.11
C PRO A 233 -2.58 28.69 -15.59
N TYR A 234 -3.75 28.06 -15.70
CA TYR A 234 -4.95 28.64 -16.29
C TYR A 234 -5.88 29.30 -15.26
N PHE A 235 -5.52 29.28 -13.98
CA PHE A 235 -6.32 29.85 -12.90
C PHE A 235 -5.52 30.91 -12.15
N ASP A 236 -6.09 32.11 -12.01
CA ASP A 236 -5.53 33.18 -11.17
C ASP A 236 -5.46 32.75 -9.70
N ARG A 237 -6.48 32.00 -9.25
CA ARG A 237 -6.62 31.48 -7.90
C ARG A 237 -7.33 30.13 -7.95
N GLN A 238 -6.75 29.14 -7.29
CA GLN A 238 -7.30 27.80 -7.22
C GLN A 238 -7.44 27.37 -5.76
N SER A 239 -8.60 26.82 -5.40
CA SER A 239 -8.84 26.34 -4.04
C SER A 239 -8.37 24.90 -3.88
N VAL A 240 -7.59 24.64 -2.85
CA VAL A 240 -7.05 23.32 -2.50
C VAL A 240 -7.41 23.01 -1.06
N PHE A 241 -7.85 21.78 -0.82
CA PHE A 241 -8.21 21.28 0.49
C PHE A 241 -7.26 20.14 0.84
N LEU A 242 -6.57 20.27 1.98
CA LEU A 242 -5.63 19.28 2.48
C LEU A 242 -6.07 18.74 3.83
N SER A 243 -5.98 17.43 4.01
CA SER A 243 -6.33 16.78 5.28
C SER A 243 -5.36 15.65 5.57
N LEU A 244 -5.06 15.45 6.85
CA LEU A 244 -4.42 14.23 7.34
C LEU A 244 -5.46 13.39 8.09
N ASP A 245 -5.49 12.09 7.84
CA ASP A 245 -6.38 11.12 8.52
C ASP A 245 -7.84 11.55 8.60
N PHE A 246 -8.34 12.14 7.52
CA PHE A 246 -9.72 12.60 7.40
C PHE A 246 -10.13 13.64 8.48
N ALA A 247 -9.15 14.34 9.07
CA ALA A 247 -9.37 15.51 9.90
C ALA A 247 -10.07 16.65 9.13
N PRO A 248 -10.57 17.69 9.80
CA PRO A 248 -11.09 18.87 9.12
C PRO A 248 -10.06 19.42 8.11
N PRO A 249 -10.44 19.62 6.84
CA PRO A 249 -9.49 20.02 5.82
C PRO A 249 -9.02 21.47 6.04
N VAL A 250 -7.73 21.69 5.80
CA VAL A 250 -7.14 23.01 5.63
C VAL A 250 -7.42 23.47 4.20
N GLU A 251 -8.18 24.55 4.07
CA GLU A 251 -8.41 25.23 2.80
C GLU A 251 -7.29 26.24 2.53
N VAL A 252 -6.77 26.23 1.31
CA VAL A 252 -5.74 27.15 0.85
C VAL A 252 -6.00 27.58 -0.58
N THR A 253 -5.71 28.84 -0.88
CA THR A 253 -5.67 29.35 -2.25
C THR A 253 -4.24 29.33 -2.78
N VAL A 254 -4.04 28.70 -3.92
CA VAL A 254 -2.76 28.65 -4.65
C VAL A 254 -2.87 29.35 -5.99
N ILE A 255 -1.72 29.79 -6.52
CA ILE A 255 -1.59 30.52 -7.78
C ILE A 255 -0.64 29.73 -8.69
N ALA A 256 -0.85 29.83 -10.00
CA ALA A 256 0.05 29.31 -11.01
C ALA A 256 1.50 29.77 -10.82
N GLY A 257 2.46 28.84 -10.87
CA GLY A 257 3.89 29.18 -10.87
C GLY A 257 4.44 29.77 -9.56
N GLU A 258 3.61 29.91 -8.53
CA GLU A 258 4.00 30.41 -7.21
C GLU A 258 3.87 29.31 -6.15
N PRO A 259 4.95 28.55 -5.86
CA PRO A 259 4.93 27.51 -4.84
C PRO A 259 4.63 28.09 -3.47
N ARG A 260 3.60 27.55 -2.82
CA ARG A 260 3.15 27.94 -1.49
C ARG A 260 3.30 26.78 -0.52
N ARG A 261 3.88 27.05 0.64
CA ARG A 261 3.99 26.11 1.77
C ARG A 261 2.69 26.15 2.57
N VAL A 262 2.08 24.98 2.77
CA VAL A 262 0.80 24.83 3.47
C VAL A 262 0.99 23.89 4.62
N THR A 263 0.64 24.32 5.83
CA THR A 263 0.79 23.52 7.04
C THR A 263 -0.51 22.78 7.33
N VAL A 264 -0.46 21.45 7.34
CA VAL A 264 -1.58 20.55 7.61
C VAL A 264 -1.38 19.94 8.99
N PRO A 265 -2.24 20.20 9.98
CA PRO A 265 -2.04 19.76 11.36
C PRO A 265 -2.21 18.23 11.49
N ILE A 266 -1.38 17.63 12.35
CA ILE A 266 -1.52 16.24 12.79
C ILE A 266 -2.42 16.24 14.05
N THR A 267 -3.72 16.02 13.87
CA THR A 267 -4.70 16.19 14.97
C THR A 267 -4.95 14.92 15.78
N THR A 268 -4.70 13.74 15.22
CA THR A 268 -5.09 12.46 15.84
C THR A 268 -3.94 11.46 15.85
N ARG A 269 -3.21 11.36 16.98
CA ARG A 269 -2.34 10.19 17.26
C ARG A 269 -3.06 9.21 18.17
N ARG A 270 -4.03 8.48 17.63
CA ARG A 270 -4.39 7.19 18.22
C ARG A 270 -3.47 6.20 17.54
N ASP A 271 -2.42 5.75 18.21
CA ASP A 271 -1.37 4.94 17.59
C ASP A 271 -1.50 3.43 17.85
N PRO A 272 -2.33 2.69 17.08
CA PRO A 272 -2.16 1.27 16.88
C PRO A 272 -1.37 0.90 15.60
N ALA A 273 -0.91 1.86 14.79
CA ALA A 273 -0.35 1.62 13.43
C ALA A 273 1.05 2.21 13.17
N ARG A 274 1.79 2.58 14.20
CA ARG A 274 3.19 3.07 14.17
C ARG A 274 3.41 4.30 13.27
N GLY A 275 2.51 5.28 13.36
CA GLY A 275 2.65 6.56 12.65
C GLY A 275 2.24 6.54 11.17
N LEU A 276 1.44 5.55 10.74
CA LEU A 276 0.81 5.58 9.42
C LEU A 276 -0.29 6.66 9.38
N MET A 277 -0.26 7.49 8.34
CA MET A 277 -1.23 8.57 8.11
C MET A 277 -1.66 8.62 6.64
N THR A 278 -2.85 9.15 6.36
CA THR A 278 -3.34 9.40 5.00
C THR A 278 -3.39 10.89 4.72
N LEU A 279 -2.59 11.37 3.77
CA LEU A 279 -2.72 12.71 3.21
C LEU A 279 -3.77 12.69 2.10
N MET A 280 -4.82 13.48 2.26
CA MET A 280 -5.80 13.78 1.23
C MET A 280 -5.56 15.15 0.65
N ILE A 281 -5.57 15.23 -0.69
CA ILE A 281 -5.55 16.49 -1.44
C ILE A 281 -6.78 16.50 -2.34
N ARG A 282 -7.61 17.54 -2.23
CA ARG A 282 -8.78 17.77 -3.08
C ARG A 282 -8.69 19.15 -3.72
N VAL A 283 -8.88 19.19 -5.04
CA VAL A 283 -8.79 20.39 -5.87
C VAL A 283 -10.06 20.48 -6.72
N PRO A 284 -11.15 21.10 -6.23
CA PRO A 284 -12.43 21.13 -6.94
C PRO A 284 -12.31 21.66 -8.37
N ASP A 285 -11.48 22.68 -8.55
CA ASP A 285 -11.26 23.37 -9.83
C ASP A 285 -10.27 22.63 -10.76
N ALA A 286 -9.90 21.39 -10.43
CA ALA A 286 -9.06 20.56 -11.30
C ALA A 286 -9.71 20.37 -12.67
N ALA A 287 -8.90 20.50 -13.72
CA ALA A 287 -9.37 20.56 -15.09
C ALA A 287 -8.34 20.06 -16.09
N MET A 288 -8.75 19.87 -17.35
CA MET A 288 -7.88 19.38 -18.42
C MET A 288 -7.24 20.57 -19.14
N PRO A 289 -5.91 20.65 -19.30
CA PRO A 289 -5.26 21.76 -19.99
C PRO A 289 -5.85 22.08 -21.38
N VAL A 290 -6.18 21.04 -22.14
CA VAL A 290 -6.83 21.15 -23.47
C VAL A 290 -8.14 21.96 -23.47
N THR A 291 -8.84 22.09 -22.34
CA THR A 291 -10.08 22.89 -22.28
C THR A 291 -9.84 24.40 -22.26
N PHE A 292 -8.63 24.84 -21.91
CA PHE A 292 -8.26 26.26 -21.84
C PHE A 292 -7.23 26.66 -22.88
N ASP A 293 -6.37 25.72 -23.27
CA ASP A 293 -5.38 25.90 -24.32
C ASP A 293 -5.58 24.82 -25.40
N PRO A 294 -6.25 25.14 -26.52
CA PRO A 294 -6.44 24.21 -27.63
C PRO A 294 -5.13 23.74 -28.29
N ALA A 295 -4.00 24.44 -28.07
CA ALA A 295 -2.69 23.99 -28.53
C ALA A 295 -2.07 22.92 -27.61
N SER A 296 -2.59 22.78 -26.37
CA SER A 296 -2.17 21.75 -25.44
C SER A 296 -2.74 20.39 -25.84
N ALA A 297 -1.87 19.40 -26.03
CA ALA A 297 -2.26 18.02 -26.26
C ALA A 297 -2.61 17.27 -24.94
N ASP A 298 -2.43 17.90 -23.77
CA ASP A 298 -2.63 17.24 -22.48
C ASP A 298 -4.12 17.15 -22.10
N ARG A 299 -4.61 15.90 -22.08
CA ARG A 299 -6.01 15.55 -21.75
C ARG A 299 -6.18 15.03 -20.33
N ARG A 300 -5.11 15.04 -19.52
CA ARG A 300 -5.19 14.60 -18.11
C ARG A 300 -5.95 15.64 -17.30
N ILE A 301 -6.71 15.21 -16.28
CA ILE A 301 -7.27 16.12 -15.28
C ILE A 301 -6.14 16.49 -14.34
N LEU A 302 -5.69 17.74 -14.36
CA LEU A 302 -4.67 18.23 -13.46
C LEU A 302 -5.34 19.04 -12.35
N GLY A 303 -4.90 18.82 -11.11
CA GLY A 303 -5.37 19.50 -9.90
C GLY A 303 -4.37 20.55 -9.46
N VAL A 304 -3.36 20.13 -8.69
CA VAL A 304 -2.31 21.00 -8.16
C VAL A 304 -0.94 20.38 -8.42
N ALA A 305 0.10 21.19 -8.57
CA ALA A 305 1.49 20.74 -8.64
C ALA A 305 2.07 20.59 -7.24
N LEU A 306 2.63 19.42 -6.92
CA LEU A 306 3.32 19.12 -5.66
C LEU A 306 4.84 19.16 -5.87
N PHE A 307 5.51 19.93 -5.01
CA PHE A 307 6.96 20.18 -5.08
C PHE A 307 7.74 19.54 -3.94
N ALA A 308 7.18 19.51 -2.72
CA ALA A 308 7.87 18.97 -1.55
C ALA A 308 6.90 18.66 -0.40
N MET A 309 7.37 17.82 0.52
CA MET A 309 6.73 17.57 1.81
C MET A 309 7.77 17.64 2.93
N GLN A 310 7.42 18.20 4.08
CA GLN A 310 8.28 18.25 5.26
C GLN A 310 7.46 18.05 6.52
N VAL A 311 7.94 17.22 7.43
CA VAL A 311 7.33 17.03 8.74
C VAL A 311 7.93 18.01 9.74
N VAL A 312 7.10 18.71 10.51
CA VAL A 312 7.49 19.63 11.59
C VAL A 312 6.92 19.17 12.92
#